data_AF-A0A9D1LIQ3-F1
#
_entry.id   AF-A0A9D1LIQ3-F1
#
_cell.length_a   1.000
_cell.length_b   1.000
_cell.length_c   1.000
_cell.angle_alpha   90.00
_cell.angle_beta   90.00
_cell.angle_gamma   90.00
#
_symmetry.space_group_name_H-M   'P 1'
#
loop_
_entity.id
_entity.type
_entity.pdbx_description
1 polymer ?
#
loop_
_entity_poly.entity_id
_entity_poly.type
_entity_poly.pdbx_seq_one_letter_code
_entity_poly.pdbx_strand_id
1 'polypeptide(L)'
;MLRMTARLIPKRPGWEAYCNELDCKGEGQTKEDALFELAKALLGYAVTFKKERGLDSLELERDSEYPFVKLILSVGDPCDIVKLIVAN
;
A
#
# COMPACT_ATOMS: atom_id res chain seq x y z
N MET A 1 4.18 8.94 13.51
CA MET A 1 3.08 8.77 12.54
C MET A 1 3.47 7.64 11.60
N LEU A 2 2.70 6.55 11.56
CA LEU A 2 2.99 5.42 10.67
C LEU A 2 2.85 5.90 9.22
N ARG A 3 3.87 5.67 8.39
CA ARG A 3 3.88 6.01 6.97
C ARG A 3 4.43 4.82 6.20
N MET A 4 3.90 4.59 5.00
CA MET A 4 4.41 3.58 4.08
C MET A 4 5.49 4.20 3.22
N THR A 5 6.53 3.44 2.89
CA THR A 5 7.56 3.89 1.96
C THR A 5 7.33 3.26 0.59
N ALA A 6 7.48 4.06 -0.46
CA ALA A 6 7.50 3.53 -1.82
C ALA A 6 8.82 3.88 -2.49
N ARG A 7 9.42 2.91 -3.19
CA ARG A 7 10.53 3.14 -4.10
C ARG A 7 9.98 3.42 -5.49
N LEU A 8 10.40 4.52 -6.10
CA LEU A 8 10.07 4.83 -7.49
C LEU A 8 11.15 4.30 -8.42
N ILE A 9 10.78 3.36 -9.29
CA ILE A 9 11.67 2.67 -10.21
C ILE A 9 11.30 3.08 -11.64
N PRO A 10 12.19 3.74 -12.39
CA PRO A 10 11.91 4.06 -13.79
C PRO A 10 11.86 2.79 -14.63
N LYS A 11 10.80 2.64 -15.44
CA LYS A 11 10.65 1.59 -16.47
C LYS A 11 10.59 2.21 -17.86
N ARG A 12 10.87 1.44 -18.92
CA ARG A 12 10.75 1.94 -20.30
C ARG A 12 9.61 1.19 -21.03
N PRO A 13 8.48 1.86 -21.35
CA PRO A 13 8.04 3.20 -20.88
C PRO A 13 7.51 3.17 -19.43
N GLY A 14 7.56 4.30 -18.72
CA GLY A 14 6.82 4.53 -17.47
C GLY A 14 7.60 4.45 -16.14
N TRP A 15 6.85 4.19 -15.07
CA TRP A 15 7.32 4.12 -13.68
C TRP A 15 6.65 2.95 -12.96
N GLU A 16 7.38 2.37 -12.02
CA GLU A 16 6.87 1.43 -11.03
C GLU A 16 7.05 2.04 -9.63
N ALA A 17 6.02 1.96 -8.80
CA ALA A 17 6.08 2.28 -7.39
C ALA A 17 5.97 0.99 -6.59
N TYR A 18 6.94 0.72 -5.72
CA TYR A 18 7.00 -0.52 -4.92
C TYR A 18 7.04 -0.23 -3.42
N CYS A 19 6.12 -0.81 -2.66
CA CYS A 19 6.02 -0.72 -1.20
C CYS A 19 6.62 -1.98 -0.57
N ASN A 20 7.71 -1.82 0.20
CA ASN A 20 8.40 -2.97 0.81
C ASN A 20 7.58 -3.57 1.96
N GLU A 21 6.82 -2.73 2.67
CA GLU A 21 6.13 -3.09 3.90
C GLU A 21 5.01 -4.10 3.67
N LEU A 22 4.41 -4.12 2.48
CA LEU A 22 3.30 -5.00 2.11
C LEU A 22 3.53 -5.73 0.77
N ASP A 23 4.77 -5.71 0.27
CA ASP A 23 5.17 -6.33 -1.01
C ASP A 23 4.21 -6.02 -2.18
N CYS A 24 3.76 -4.77 -2.27
CA CYS A 24 2.80 -4.32 -3.27
C CYS A 24 3.47 -3.42 -4.31
N LYS A 25 2.99 -3.47 -5.55
CA LYS A 25 3.47 -2.62 -6.65
C LYS A 25 2.35 -2.01 -7.47
N GLY A 26 2.62 -0.85 -8.04
CA GLY A 26 1.79 -0.19 -9.06
C GLY A 26 2.65 0.31 -10.22
N GLU A 27 2.12 0.28 -11.43
CA GLU A 27 2.80 0.73 -12.64
C GLU A 27 1.98 1.83 -13.34
N GLY A 28 2.66 2.85 -13.87
CA GLY A 28 2.01 3.98 -14.51
C GLY A 28 2.90 4.69 -15.52
N GLN A 29 2.32 5.57 -16.33
CA GLN A 29 3.10 6.38 -17.28
C GLN A 29 3.87 7.50 -16.58
N THR A 30 3.28 8.05 -15.52
CA THR A 30 3.90 9.04 -14.62
C THR A 30 4.19 8.44 -13.25
N LYS A 31 4.94 9.16 -12.40
CA LYS A 31 5.18 8.77 -11.01
C LYS A 31 3.87 8.74 -10.23
N GLU A 32 3.01 9.73 -10.49
CA GLU A 32 1.71 9.92 -9.88
C GLU A 32 0.77 8.76 -10.22
N ASP A 33 0.74 8.34 -11.48
CA ASP A 33 -0.03 7.17 -11.91
C ASP A 33 0.45 5.90 -11.20
N ALA A 34 1.77 5.69 -11.13
CA ALA A 34 2.34 4.51 -10.47
C ALA A 34 2.01 4.47 -8.97
N LEU A 35 2.05 5.63 -8.30
CA LEU A 35 1.65 5.76 -6.89
C LEU A 35 0.15 5.50 -6.69
N PHE A 36 -0.69 5.96 -7.62
CA PHE A 36 -2.13 5.71 -7.55
C PHE A 36 -2.48 4.24 -7.77
N GLU A 37 -1.84 3.58 -8.74
CA GLU A 37 -1.98 2.13 -8.94
C GLU A 37 -1.44 1.34 -7.73
N LEU A 38 -0.34 1.80 -7.11
CA LEU A 38 0.16 1.21 -5.87
C LEU A 38 -0.87 1.34 -4.74
N ALA A 39 -1.51 2.50 -4.58
CA ALA A 39 -2.54 2.71 -3.58
C ALA A 39 -3.76 1.78 -3.77
N LYS A 40 -4.15 1.50 -5.02
CA LYS A 40 -5.19 0.49 -5.32
C LYS A 40 -4.74 -0.91 -4.93
N ALA A 41 -3.51 -1.29 -5.26
CA ALA A 41 -2.95 -2.60 -4.91
C ALA A 41 -2.90 -2.80 -3.39
N LEU A 42 -2.44 -1.79 -2.65
CA LEU A 42 -2.41 -1.77 -1.18
C LEU A 42 -3.81 -1.93 -0.57
N LEU A 43 -4.81 -1.24 -1.11
CA LEU A 43 -6.19 -1.39 -0.66
C LEU A 43 -6.73 -2.79 -0.93
N GLY A 44 -6.49 -3.35 -2.13
CA GLY A 44 -6.89 -4.70 -2.49
C GLY A 44 -6.25 -5.76 -1.59
N TYR A 45 -4.95 -5.61 -1.31
CA TYR A 45 -4.22 -6.45 -0.36
C TYR A 45 -4.86 -6.37 1.03
N ALA A 46 -5.10 -5.16 1.55
CA ALA A 46 -5.64 -4.97 2.89
C ALA A 46 -7.06 -5.56 3.05
N VAL A 47 -7.91 -5.45 2.02
CA VAL A 47 -9.24 -6.09 1.98
C VAL A 47 -9.12 -7.61 2.00
N THR A 48 -8.16 -8.16 1.24
CA THR A 48 -7.90 -9.61 1.17
C THR A 48 -7.38 -10.12 2.51
N PHE A 49 -6.39 -9.44 3.09
CA PHE A 49 -5.85 -9.74 4.42
C PHE A 49 -6.94 -9.78 5.49
N LYS A 50 -7.83 -8.76 5.51
CA LYS A 50 -8.99 -8.72 6.42
C LYS A 50 -9.90 -9.94 6.24
N LYS A 51 -10.17 -10.32 5.00
CA LYS A 51 -11.08 -11.44 4.69
C LYS A 51 -10.49 -12.79 5.10
N GLU A 52 -9.19 -12.99 4.88
CA GLU A 52 -8.51 -14.26 5.14
C GLU A 52 -8.16 -14.46 6.62
N ARG A 53 -7.78 -13.39 7.33
CA ARG A 53 -7.26 -13.50 8.70
C ARG A 53 -8.17 -12.94 9.79
N GLY A 54 -9.15 -12.10 9.44
CA GLY A 54 -10.07 -11.47 10.40
C GLY A 54 -9.37 -10.43 11.29
N LEU A 55 -9.72 -9.14 11.18
CA LEU A 55 -8.96 -8.03 11.79
C LEU A 55 -8.90 -7.98 13.33
N ASP A 56 -9.66 -8.81 14.03
CA ASP A 56 -9.90 -8.66 15.47
C ASP A 56 -9.08 -9.62 16.35
N SER A 57 -8.09 -10.32 15.80
CA SER A 57 -7.25 -11.23 16.59
C SER A 57 -6.03 -10.52 17.19
N LEU A 58 -5.76 -10.77 18.47
CA LEU A 58 -4.55 -10.32 19.18
C LEU A 58 -3.26 -10.88 18.55
N GLU A 59 -3.35 -11.96 17.78
CA GLU A 59 -2.22 -12.55 17.06
C GLU A 59 -1.79 -11.67 15.88
N LEU A 60 -2.73 -10.95 15.27
CA LEU A 60 -2.42 -10.01 14.18
C LEU A 60 -1.69 -8.76 14.65
N GLU A 61 -1.82 -8.35 15.91
CA GLU A 61 -1.05 -7.21 16.43
C GLU A 61 0.46 -7.47 16.45
N ARG A 62 0.88 -8.74 16.37
CA ARG A 62 2.29 -9.14 16.25
C ARG A 62 2.76 -9.25 14.80
N ASP A 63 1.84 -9.20 13.84
CA ASP A 63 2.15 -9.21 12.42
C ASP A 63 2.64 -7.81 11.99
N SER A 64 3.82 -7.74 11.38
CA SER A 64 4.43 -6.48 10.94
C SER A 64 3.61 -5.77 9.86
N GLU A 65 2.77 -6.50 9.13
CA GLU A 65 1.90 -5.97 8.08
C GLU A 65 0.64 -5.31 8.66
N TYR A 66 0.17 -5.79 9.81
CA TYR A 66 -1.13 -5.42 10.39
C TYR A 66 -1.30 -3.91 10.67
N PRO A 67 -0.30 -3.18 11.22
CA PRO A 67 -0.41 -1.73 11.39
C PRO A 67 -0.67 -0.99 10.08
N PHE A 68 -0.06 -1.43 8.97
CA PHE A 68 -0.24 -0.82 7.65
C PHE A 68 -1.59 -1.20 7.05
N VAL A 69 -1.99 -2.47 7.15
CA VAL A 69 -3.31 -2.96 6.71
C VAL A 69 -4.42 -2.18 7.43
N LYS A 70 -4.34 -2.03 8.76
CA LYS A 70 -5.31 -1.27 9.55
C LYS A 70 -5.38 0.19 9.14
N LEU A 71 -4.23 0.82 8.88
CA LEU A 71 -4.16 2.19 8.40
C LEU A 71 -4.83 2.34 7.02
N ILE A 72 -4.49 1.48 6.07
CA ILE A 72 -5.08 1.48 4.71
C ILE A 72 -6.60 1.34 4.77
N LEU A 73 -7.11 0.39 5.55
CA LEU A 73 -8.55 0.15 5.69
C LEU A 73 -9.28 1.28 6.42
N SER A 74 -8.60 2.00 7.32
CA SER A 74 -9.18 3.17 7.97
C SER A 74 -9.36 4.36 7.02
N VAL A 75 -8.55 4.43 5.96
CA VAL A 75 -8.64 5.48 4.92
C VAL A 75 -9.62 5.06 3.81
N GLY A 76 -9.47 3.85 3.27
CA GLY A 76 -10.42 3.24 2.32
C GLY A 76 -10.47 3.85 0.91
N ASP A 77 -10.01 5.09 0.71
CA ASP A 77 -9.93 5.74 -0.60
C ASP A 77 -8.47 5.73 -1.13
N PRO A 78 -8.21 5.14 -2.32
CA PRO A 78 -6.89 5.19 -2.96
C PRO A 78 -6.30 6.59 -3.10
N CYS A 79 -7.11 7.63 -3.34
CA CYS A 79 -6.64 9.01 -3.45
C CYS A 79 -6.02 9.52 -2.13
N ASP A 80 -6.58 9.12 -0.99
CA ASP A 80 -6.08 9.49 0.33
C ASP A 80 -4.96 8.56 0.79
N ILE A 81 -4.98 7.29 0.37
CA ILE A 81 -3.89 6.33 0.63
C ILE A 81 -2.58 6.82 0.01
N VAL A 82 -2.61 7.43 -1.18
CA VAL A 82 -1.41 8.04 -1.79
C VAL A 82 -0.73 9.04 -0.85
N LYS A 83 -1.49 9.79 -0.04
CA LYS A 83 -0.95 10.79 0.91
C LYS A 83 -0.20 10.15 2.09
N LEU A 84 -0.41 8.86 2.33
CA LEU A 84 0.28 8.09 3.37
C LEU A 84 1.62 7.51 2.88
N ILE A 85 1.87 7.55 1.57
CA ILE A 85 3.05 7.01 0.92
C ILE A 85 4.14 8.08 0.85
N VAL A 86 5.30 7.78 1.42
CA VAL A 86 6.53 8.56 1.24
C VAL A 86 7.34 7.91 0.12
N ALA A 87 7.35 8.57 -1.04
CA ALA A 87 8.06 8.09 -2.22
C ALA A 87 9.51 8.58 -2.23
N ASN A 88 10.47 7.66 -2.37
CA ASN A 88 11.90 7.92 -2.50
C ASN A 88 12.45 7.46 -3.86
#